data_AF-A0A4Q6BNR4-F1
#
_entry.id   AF-A0A4Q6BNR4-F1
#
_cell.length_a   1.000
_cell.length_b   1.000
_cell.length_c   1.000
_cell.angle_alpha   90.00
_cell.angle_beta   90.00
_cell.angle_gamma   90.00
#
_symmetry.space_group_name_H-M   'P 1'
#
loop_
_entity.id
_entity.type
_entity.pdbx_description
1 polymer ?
#
loop_
_entity_poly.entity_id
_entity_poly.type
_entity_poly.pdbx_seq_one_letter_code
_entity_poly.pdbx_strand_id
1 'polypeptide(L)'
;MIELEQSRTGQPVLKLNGRYLASSFDPIKEAFAWANRAAADLGSKGAAIIIGAGCGYHIAALKEKCPNILIVALELDSEIAKHALSWNPILSAHNIVIASSLTDLTDEPRLRDALAGTYAVLPHLPTADAHPEWALQTAQFLLGRDKLSFLLQLRMRPELHCLLDPKKIAALGNEPVSIKTLQRLYSDTATHARERQIWRVLEELVL
;
A
#
# COMPACT_ATOMS: atom_id res chain seq x y z
N MET A 1 -22.30 -9.40 -1.23
CA MET A 1 -23.34 -8.60 -1.92
C MET A 1 -22.96 -7.14 -1.79
N ILE A 2 -22.92 -6.43 -2.92
CA ILE A 2 -22.68 -4.99 -2.99
C ILE A 2 -24.05 -4.31 -3.16
N GLU A 3 -24.31 -3.32 -2.31
CA GLU A 3 -25.52 -2.50 -2.34
C GLU A 3 -25.12 -1.04 -2.54
N LEU A 4 -25.94 -0.30 -3.28
CA LEU A 4 -25.76 1.12 -3.52
C LEU A 4 -26.80 1.90 -2.71
N GLU A 5 -26.33 2.80 -1.86
CA GLU A 5 -27.16 3.73 -1.09
C GLU A 5 -26.72 5.18 -1.34
N GLN A 6 -27.49 6.15 -0.86
CA GLN A 6 -27.08 7.55 -0.82
C GLN A 6 -26.74 7.93 0.61
N SER A 7 -25.66 8.70 0.80
CA SER A 7 -25.39 9.38 2.06
C SER A 7 -26.46 10.42 2.34
N ARG A 8 -26.53 10.89 3.59
CA ARG A 8 -27.42 11.98 3.98
C ARG A 8 -27.15 13.29 3.21
N THR A 9 -25.91 13.49 2.76
CA THR A 9 -25.48 14.61 1.92
C THR A 9 -25.63 14.36 0.42
N GLY A 10 -26.18 13.21 0.01
CA GLY A 10 -26.56 12.89 -1.37
C GLY A 10 -25.48 12.22 -2.22
N GLN A 11 -24.30 11.95 -1.66
CA GLN A 11 -23.25 11.22 -2.39
C GLN A 11 -23.56 9.72 -2.40
N PRO A 12 -23.28 9.00 -3.50
CA PRO A 12 -23.45 7.56 -3.52
C PRO A 12 -22.46 6.87 -2.57
N VAL A 13 -22.90 5.82 -1.89
CA VAL A 13 -22.09 5.04 -0.96
C VAL A 13 -22.32 3.56 -1.23
N LEU A 14 -21.23 2.79 -1.27
CA LEU A 14 -21.28 1.34 -1.35
C LEU A 14 -21.44 0.75 0.05
N LYS A 15 -22.24 -0.31 0.11
CA LYS A 15 -22.35 -1.17 1.28
C LYS A 15 -22.02 -2.60 0.86
N LEU A 16 -21.06 -3.19 1.52
CA LEU A 16 -20.59 -4.54 1.26
C LEU A 16 -20.96 -5.43 2.44
N ASN A 17 -21.81 -6.42 2.21
CA ASN A 17 -22.28 -7.36 3.24
C ASN A 17 -22.79 -6.63 4.50
N GLY A 18 -23.60 -5.58 4.29
CA GLY A 18 -24.17 -4.78 5.38
C GLY A 18 -23.24 -3.69 5.97
N ARG A 19 -21.99 -3.58 5.53
CA ARG A 19 -21.01 -2.57 6.01
C ARG A 19 -20.80 -1.46 5.00
N TYR A 20 -20.89 -0.21 5.44
CA TYR A 20 -20.60 0.94 4.58
C TYR A 20 -19.11 1.06 4.27
N LEU A 21 -18.77 1.38 3.02
CA LEU A 21 -17.40 1.62 2.55
C LEU A 21 -17.02 3.11 2.50
N ALA A 22 -17.87 3.98 3.02
CA ALA A 22 -17.63 5.40 3.31
C ALA A 22 -18.72 5.88 4.29
N SER A 23 -18.57 7.06 4.89
CA SER A 23 -19.58 7.63 5.77
C SER A 23 -20.96 7.70 5.09
N SER A 24 -21.97 7.14 5.75
CA SER A 24 -23.37 7.30 5.35
C SER A 24 -23.93 8.69 5.66
N PHE A 25 -23.20 9.52 6.41
CA PHE A 25 -23.60 10.89 6.73
C PHE A 25 -23.01 11.88 5.73
N ASP A 26 -21.68 12.01 5.70
CA ASP A 26 -20.94 12.94 4.84
C ASP A 26 -19.59 12.32 4.43
N PRO A 27 -19.58 11.54 3.33
CA PRO A 27 -18.39 10.81 2.91
C PRO A 27 -17.26 11.73 2.42
N ILE A 28 -17.60 12.93 1.92
CA ILE A 28 -16.62 13.90 1.44
C ILE A 28 -15.85 14.49 2.62
N LYS A 29 -16.55 14.90 3.69
CA LYS A 29 -15.90 15.41 4.90
C LYS A 29 -15.00 14.36 5.56
N GLU A 30 -15.47 13.11 5.65
CA GLU A 30 -14.66 12.01 6.17
C GLU A 30 -13.41 11.78 5.32
N ALA A 31 -13.56 11.77 3.99
CA ALA A 31 -12.45 11.60 3.06
C ALA A 31 -11.39 12.71 3.19
N PHE A 32 -11.80 13.97 3.32
CA PHE A 32 -10.86 15.07 3.55
C PHE A 32 -10.13 14.94 4.90
N ALA A 33 -10.85 14.54 5.97
CA ALA A 33 -10.23 14.30 7.27
C ALA A 33 -9.23 13.13 7.22
N TRP A 34 -9.55 12.07 6.47
CA TRP A 34 -8.64 10.96 6.21
C TRP A 34 -7.40 11.44 5.44
N ALA A 35 -7.58 12.16 4.33
CA ALA A 35 -6.50 12.67 3.49
C ALA A 35 -5.57 13.63 4.25
N ASN A 36 -6.12 14.42 5.18
CA ASN A 36 -5.32 15.29 6.05
C ASN A 36 -4.36 14.52 6.95
N ARG A 37 -4.81 13.41 7.53
CA ARG A 37 -3.96 12.53 8.36
C ARG A 37 -2.95 11.79 7.49
N ALA A 38 -3.40 11.21 6.39
CA ALA A 38 -2.54 10.50 5.44
C ALA A 38 -1.42 11.38 4.87
N ALA A 39 -1.71 12.65 4.56
CA ALA A 39 -0.71 13.58 4.07
C ALA A 39 0.39 13.88 5.10
N ALA A 40 0.07 13.89 6.40
CA ALA A 40 1.07 14.02 7.45
C ALA A 40 1.99 12.79 7.50
N ASP A 41 1.44 11.58 7.33
CA ASP A 41 2.18 10.33 7.33
C ASP A 41 3.04 10.13 6.05
N LEU A 42 2.62 10.75 4.94
CA LEU A 42 3.37 10.75 3.69
C LEU A 42 4.70 11.52 3.82
N GLY A 43 4.72 12.67 4.48
CA GLY A 43 5.95 13.45 4.68
C GLY A 43 6.69 13.71 3.36
N SER A 44 7.94 13.24 3.24
CA SER A 44 8.78 13.34 2.04
C SER A 44 8.74 12.10 1.13
N LYS A 45 7.78 11.18 1.33
CA LYS A 45 7.66 9.97 0.52
C LYS A 45 7.18 10.30 -0.90
N GLY A 46 7.61 9.53 -1.89
CA GLY A 46 7.28 9.72 -3.30
C GLY A 46 5.96 9.08 -3.76
N ALA A 47 5.46 8.08 -3.02
CA ALA A 47 4.23 7.37 -3.36
C ALA A 47 3.33 7.06 -2.16
N ALA A 48 2.03 6.92 -2.42
CA ALA A 48 1.01 6.46 -1.50
C ALA A 48 0.36 5.19 -2.05
N ILE A 49 0.50 4.07 -1.34
CA ILE A 49 -0.12 2.80 -1.69
C ILE A 49 -1.29 2.58 -0.72
N ILE A 50 -2.51 2.60 -1.24
CA ILE A 50 -3.73 2.54 -0.44
C ILE A 50 -4.30 1.11 -0.51
N ILE A 51 -4.58 0.51 0.64
CA ILE A 51 -5.22 -0.81 0.71
C ILE A 51 -6.73 -0.61 0.81
N GLY A 52 -7.43 -0.82 -0.29
CA GLY A 52 -8.88 -0.64 -0.43
C GLY A 52 -9.24 0.68 -1.12
N ALA A 53 -10.05 0.58 -2.18
CA ALA A 53 -10.57 1.74 -2.90
C ALA A 53 -11.91 2.23 -2.39
N GLY A 54 -12.75 1.34 -1.84
CA GLY A 54 -14.05 1.71 -1.29
C GLY A 54 -14.88 2.55 -2.27
N CYS A 55 -15.42 3.69 -1.83
CA CYS A 55 -16.14 4.61 -2.71
C CYS A 55 -15.22 5.60 -3.48
N GLY A 56 -13.90 5.51 -3.32
CA GLY A 56 -12.90 6.35 -4.00
C GLY A 56 -12.70 7.75 -3.42
N TYR A 57 -13.55 8.19 -2.48
CA TYR A 57 -13.50 9.56 -1.95
C TYR A 57 -12.18 9.90 -1.25
N HIS A 58 -11.62 8.99 -0.45
CA HIS A 58 -10.34 9.22 0.22
C HIS A 58 -9.16 9.30 -0.75
N ILE A 59 -9.19 8.52 -1.83
CA ILE A 59 -8.20 8.56 -2.90
C ILE A 59 -8.29 9.91 -3.62
N ALA A 60 -9.49 10.35 -3.97
CA ALA A 60 -9.73 11.63 -4.63
C ALA A 60 -9.26 12.80 -3.77
N ALA A 61 -9.66 12.82 -2.49
CA ALA A 61 -9.24 13.84 -1.53
C ALA A 61 -7.71 13.87 -1.34
N LEU A 62 -7.05 12.70 -1.30
CA LEU A 62 -5.59 12.64 -1.22
C LEU A 62 -4.92 13.15 -2.49
N LYS A 63 -5.47 12.83 -3.67
CA LYS A 63 -4.95 13.29 -4.96
C LYS A 63 -5.03 14.80 -5.11
N GLU A 64 -6.13 15.40 -4.69
CA GLU A 64 -6.27 16.87 -4.65
C GLU A 64 -5.26 17.51 -3.69
N LYS A 65 -5.06 16.89 -2.52
CA LYS A 65 -4.16 17.42 -1.49
C LYS A 65 -2.68 17.25 -1.84
N CYS A 66 -2.33 16.16 -2.51
CA CYS A 66 -0.96 15.76 -2.81
C CYS A 66 -0.81 15.47 -4.32
N PRO A 67 -0.96 16.47 -5.21
CA PRO A 67 -1.06 16.26 -6.65
C PRO A 67 0.22 15.70 -7.31
N ASN A 68 1.37 15.87 -6.65
CA ASN A 68 2.68 15.42 -7.15
C ASN A 68 3.08 14.03 -6.64
N ILE A 69 2.25 13.39 -5.82
CA ILE A 69 2.52 12.06 -5.26
C ILE A 69 1.91 11.00 -6.17
N LEU A 70 2.66 9.93 -6.42
CA LEU A 70 2.13 8.76 -7.10
C LEU A 70 1.15 8.03 -6.16
N ILE A 71 -0.12 7.95 -6.54
CA ILE A 71 -1.16 7.28 -5.75
C ILE A 71 -1.64 6.02 -6.47
N VAL A 72 -1.49 4.88 -5.79
CA VAL A 72 -1.94 3.56 -6.24
C VAL A 72 -2.83 2.95 -5.16
N ALA A 73 -4.13 2.81 -5.44
CA ALA A 73 -5.05 2.07 -4.59
C ALA A 73 -5.21 0.63 -5.08
N LEU A 74 -5.14 -0.31 -4.16
CA LEU A 74 -5.36 -1.73 -4.40
C LEU A 74 -6.81 -2.04 -4.02
N GLU A 75 -7.53 -2.75 -4.88
CA GLU A 75 -8.92 -3.15 -4.64
C GLU A 75 -9.12 -4.61 -5.05
N LEU A 76 -9.85 -5.36 -4.22
CA LEU A 76 -10.15 -6.76 -4.46
C LEU A 76 -11.28 -6.92 -5.48
N ASP A 77 -12.29 -6.06 -5.37
CA ASP A 77 -13.53 -6.19 -6.14
C ASP A 77 -13.58 -5.21 -7.32
N SER A 78 -13.68 -5.77 -8.53
CA SER A 78 -13.74 -4.98 -9.77
C SER A 78 -14.97 -4.07 -9.87
N GLU A 79 -16.09 -4.44 -9.23
CA GLU A 79 -17.31 -3.64 -9.19
C GLU A 79 -17.13 -2.41 -8.29
N ILE A 80 -16.51 -2.59 -7.12
CA ILE A 80 -16.12 -1.49 -6.22
C ILE A 80 -15.18 -0.52 -6.95
N ALA A 81 -14.16 -1.03 -7.63
CA ALA A 81 -13.23 -0.22 -8.40
C ALA A 81 -13.93 0.60 -9.51
N LYS A 82 -14.89 0.00 -10.23
CA LYS A 82 -15.68 0.70 -11.25
C LYS A 82 -16.49 1.85 -10.65
N HIS A 83 -17.15 1.63 -9.52
CA HIS A 83 -17.91 2.68 -8.84
C HIS A 83 -17.00 3.81 -8.33
N ALA A 84 -15.87 3.47 -7.72
CA ALA A 84 -14.89 4.46 -7.26
C ALA A 84 -14.41 5.36 -8.41
N LEU A 85 -14.10 4.79 -9.58
CA LEU A 85 -13.72 5.55 -10.78
C LEU A 85 -14.89 6.38 -11.33
N SER A 86 -16.10 5.81 -11.38
CA SER A 86 -17.28 6.48 -11.92
C SER A 86 -17.71 7.70 -11.09
N TRP A 87 -17.56 7.64 -9.78
CA TRP A 87 -18.05 8.70 -8.87
C TRP A 87 -17.03 9.80 -8.62
N ASN A 88 -15.76 9.59 -9.00
CA ASN A 88 -14.68 10.51 -8.72
C ASN A 88 -13.90 10.84 -10.01
N PRO A 89 -14.30 11.89 -10.76
CA PRO A 89 -13.71 12.21 -12.06
C PRO A 89 -12.22 12.54 -12.05
N ILE A 90 -11.66 12.92 -10.89
CA ILE A 90 -10.22 13.15 -10.74
C ILE A 90 -9.42 11.83 -10.76
N LEU A 91 -10.07 10.70 -10.47
CA LEU A 91 -9.45 9.39 -10.53
C LEU A 91 -9.46 8.86 -11.96
N SER A 92 -8.41 8.12 -12.29
CA SER A 92 -8.30 7.40 -13.55
C SER A 92 -8.01 5.94 -13.27
N ALA A 93 -8.13 5.08 -14.29
CA ALA A 93 -7.75 3.67 -14.17
C ALA A 93 -6.32 3.50 -13.62
N HIS A 94 -5.40 4.45 -13.84
CA HIS A 94 -4.04 4.41 -13.30
C HIS A 94 -3.99 4.49 -11.77
N ASN A 95 -5.01 5.05 -11.12
CA ASN A 95 -5.06 5.21 -9.67
C ASN A 95 -5.56 3.96 -8.93
N ILE A 96 -6.18 3.00 -9.62
CA ILE A 96 -6.73 1.79 -8.99
C ILE A 96 -6.22 0.54 -9.70
N VAL A 97 -5.68 -0.39 -8.92
CA VAL A 97 -5.23 -1.72 -9.33
C VAL A 97 -6.19 -2.72 -8.74
N ILE A 98 -6.80 -3.55 -9.58
CA ILE A 98 -7.62 -4.67 -9.12
C ILE A 98 -6.68 -5.85 -8.90
N ALA A 99 -6.58 -6.32 -7.65
CA ALA A 99 -5.68 -7.39 -7.26
C ALA A 99 -6.34 -8.32 -6.25
N SER A 100 -6.52 -9.56 -6.67
CA SER A 100 -7.13 -10.62 -5.86
C SER A 100 -6.11 -11.50 -5.15
N SER A 101 -4.85 -11.45 -5.60
CA SER A 101 -3.76 -12.26 -5.08
C SER A 101 -2.45 -11.46 -5.03
N LEU A 102 -1.47 -11.97 -4.27
CA LEU A 102 -0.12 -11.41 -4.26
C LEU A 102 0.57 -11.51 -5.63
N THR A 103 0.21 -12.50 -6.45
CA THR A 103 0.75 -12.64 -7.80
C THR A 103 0.32 -11.48 -8.69
N ASP A 104 -0.95 -11.07 -8.61
CA ASP A 104 -1.47 -9.91 -9.35
C ASP A 104 -0.68 -8.63 -8.99
N LEU A 105 -0.34 -8.47 -7.71
CA LEU A 105 0.45 -7.34 -7.23
C LEU A 105 1.88 -7.33 -7.79
N THR A 106 2.54 -8.49 -7.85
CA THR A 106 3.95 -8.56 -8.30
C THR A 106 4.15 -8.23 -9.78
N ASP A 107 3.14 -8.50 -10.60
CA ASP A 107 3.20 -8.29 -12.04
C ASP A 107 2.72 -6.89 -12.45
N GLU A 108 2.05 -6.16 -11.56
CA GLU A 108 1.49 -4.83 -11.81
C GLU A 108 2.59 -3.75 -11.95
N PRO A 109 2.78 -3.17 -13.16
CA PRO A 109 3.82 -2.17 -13.39
C PRO A 109 3.68 -0.92 -12.53
N ARG A 110 2.46 -0.43 -12.29
CA ARG A 110 2.22 0.79 -11.50
C ARG A 110 2.61 0.62 -10.04
N LEU A 111 2.37 -0.58 -9.51
CA LEU A 111 2.79 -0.92 -8.16
C LEU A 111 4.31 -1.03 -8.09
N ARG A 112 4.96 -1.61 -9.11
CA ARG A 112 6.43 -1.63 -9.21
C ARG A 112 7.03 -0.23 -9.19
N ASP A 113 6.46 0.70 -9.94
CA ASP A 113 6.92 2.10 -9.95
C ASP A 113 6.76 2.77 -8.58
N ALA A 114 5.62 2.55 -7.91
CA ALA A 114 5.40 3.05 -6.55
C ALA A 114 6.38 2.44 -5.54
N LEU A 115 6.66 1.15 -5.68
CA LEU A 115 7.57 0.41 -4.81
C LEU A 115 9.04 0.67 -5.12
N ALA A 116 9.42 1.31 -6.23
CA ALA A 116 10.82 1.65 -6.53
C ALA A 116 11.34 2.82 -5.67
N GLY A 117 10.45 3.73 -5.24
CA GLY A 117 10.80 4.90 -4.42
C GLY A 117 10.43 4.76 -2.94
N THR A 118 10.47 5.84 -2.18
CA THR A 118 9.89 5.86 -0.82
C THR A 118 8.37 5.90 -0.90
N TYR A 119 7.67 5.05 -0.15
CA TYR A 119 6.21 4.97 -0.18
C TYR A 119 5.59 4.83 1.20
N ALA A 120 4.31 5.19 1.33
CA ALA A 120 3.51 4.93 2.52
C ALA A 120 2.47 3.87 2.19
N VAL A 121 2.21 2.96 3.14
CA VAL A 121 1.10 2.01 3.07
C VAL A 121 -0.05 2.55 3.93
N LEU A 122 -1.19 2.82 3.30
CA LEU A 122 -2.33 3.49 3.90
C LEU A 122 -3.57 2.58 3.86
N PRO A 123 -3.98 1.97 4.97
CA PRO A 123 -5.18 1.15 4.99
C PRO A 123 -6.45 2.01 4.93
N HIS A 124 -7.38 1.63 4.05
CA HIS A 124 -8.75 2.10 4.10
C HIS A 124 -9.56 1.19 5.04
N LEU A 125 -9.79 1.64 6.27
CA LEU A 125 -10.37 0.82 7.35
C LEU A 125 -11.68 0.12 6.96
N PRO A 126 -12.67 0.75 6.29
CA PRO A 126 -13.89 0.05 5.89
C PRO A 126 -13.63 -1.16 4.98
N THR A 127 -12.67 -1.06 4.05
CA THR A 127 -12.28 -2.20 3.21
C THR A 127 -11.49 -3.23 4.00
N ALA A 128 -10.56 -2.80 4.86
CA ALA A 128 -9.78 -3.70 5.70
C ALA A 128 -10.68 -4.52 6.65
N ASP A 129 -11.71 -3.91 7.22
CA ASP A 129 -12.68 -4.59 8.08
C ASP A 129 -13.58 -5.56 7.29
N ALA A 130 -13.89 -5.23 6.03
CA ALA A 130 -14.67 -6.12 5.16
C ALA A 130 -13.85 -7.32 4.64
N HIS A 131 -12.54 -7.15 4.47
CA HIS A 131 -11.61 -8.15 3.95
C HIS A 131 -10.31 -8.21 4.78
N PRO A 132 -10.37 -8.65 6.05
CA PRO A 132 -9.25 -8.55 6.97
C PRO A 132 -8.04 -9.38 6.56
N GLU A 133 -8.26 -10.60 6.05
CA GLU A 133 -7.17 -11.48 5.62
C GLU A 133 -6.42 -10.91 4.41
N TRP A 134 -7.16 -10.47 3.39
CA TRP A 134 -6.58 -9.84 2.20
C TRP A 134 -5.84 -8.55 2.53
N ALA A 135 -6.43 -7.68 3.38
CA ALA A 135 -5.79 -6.43 3.77
C ALA A 135 -4.51 -6.68 4.58
N LEU A 136 -4.53 -7.66 5.49
CA LEU A 136 -3.35 -8.04 6.27
C LEU A 136 -2.24 -8.63 5.39
N GLN A 137 -2.57 -9.57 4.50
CA GLN A 137 -1.60 -10.17 3.56
C GLN A 137 -1.00 -9.11 2.62
N THR A 138 -1.84 -8.22 2.10
CA THR A 138 -1.40 -7.11 1.24
C THR A 138 -0.48 -6.17 2.00
N ALA A 139 -0.80 -5.81 3.24
CA ALA A 139 0.06 -4.97 4.07
C ALA A 139 1.40 -5.66 4.39
N GLN A 140 1.39 -6.96 4.72
CA GLN A 140 2.62 -7.73 4.96
C GLN A 140 3.51 -7.78 3.72
N PHE A 141 2.91 -7.95 2.55
CA PHE A 141 3.58 -7.89 1.27
C PHE A 141 4.23 -6.53 1.01
N LEU A 142 3.45 -5.46 1.15
CA LEU A 142 3.91 -4.10 0.93
C LEU A 142 4.93 -3.65 1.97
N LEU A 143 4.98 -4.24 3.16
CA LEU A 143 5.95 -3.91 4.21
C LEU A 143 7.12 -4.90 4.31
N GLY A 144 7.19 -5.87 3.39
CA GLY A 144 8.28 -6.84 3.32
C GLY A 144 8.41 -7.69 4.59
N ARG A 145 7.31 -7.93 5.31
CA ARG A 145 7.35 -8.47 6.69
C ARG A 145 7.64 -9.96 6.78
N ASP A 146 7.60 -10.69 5.68
CA ASP A 146 8.01 -12.09 5.59
C ASP A 146 9.05 -12.28 4.48
N LYS A 147 9.70 -13.45 4.46
CA LYS A 147 10.78 -13.75 3.51
C LYS A 147 10.35 -13.61 2.05
N LEU A 148 9.15 -14.08 1.68
CA LEU A 148 8.69 -14.02 0.29
C LEU A 148 8.47 -12.57 -0.11
N SER A 149 7.76 -11.81 0.72
CA SER A 149 7.50 -10.39 0.51
C SER A 149 8.79 -9.58 0.40
N PHE A 150 9.76 -9.83 1.29
CA PHE A 150 11.09 -9.20 1.23
C PHE A 150 11.82 -9.53 -0.08
N LEU A 151 11.83 -10.80 -0.51
CA LEU A 151 12.45 -11.21 -1.77
C LEU A 151 11.77 -10.58 -3.00
N LEU A 152 10.44 -10.47 -2.97
CA LEU A 152 9.69 -9.82 -4.04
C LEU A 152 10.00 -8.32 -4.10
N GLN A 153 10.14 -7.64 -2.97
CA GLN A 153 10.59 -6.25 -2.93
C GLN A 153 12.01 -6.08 -3.45
N LEU A 154 12.94 -6.97 -3.10
CA LEU A 154 14.29 -6.96 -3.66
C LEU A 154 14.29 -7.20 -5.18
N ARG A 155 13.39 -8.04 -5.70
CA ARG A 155 13.21 -8.22 -7.15
C ARG A 155 12.71 -6.95 -7.83
N MET A 156 11.86 -6.17 -7.16
CA MET A 156 11.37 -4.88 -7.67
C MET A 156 12.41 -3.74 -7.55
N ARG A 157 13.44 -3.93 -6.73
CA ARG A 157 14.57 -3.01 -6.51
C ARG A 157 15.92 -3.69 -6.76
N PRO A 158 16.26 -4.01 -8.03
CA PRO A 158 17.49 -4.73 -8.36
C PRO A 158 18.77 -4.02 -7.88
N GLU A 159 18.73 -2.70 -7.73
CA GLU A 159 19.80 -1.87 -7.17
C GLU A 159 20.08 -2.14 -5.69
N LEU A 160 19.08 -2.60 -4.92
CA LEU A 160 19.28 -3.00 -3.52
C LEU A 160 19.70 -4.47 -3.43
N HIS A 161 19.20 -5.31 -4.33
CA HIS A 161 19.54 -6.73 -4.38
C HIS A 161 21.05 -6.96 -4.54
N CYS A 162 21.75 -6.15 -5.34
CA CYS A 162 23.20 -6.29 -5.54
C CYS A 162 24.05 -5.94 -4.31
N LEU A 163 23.48 -5.25 -3.32
CA LEU A 163 24.17 -4.84 -2.10
C LEU A 163 24.17 -5.94 -1.02
N LEU A 164 23.24 -6.90 -1.13
CA LEU A 164 23.01 -7.94 -0.14
C LEU A 164 23.72 -9.26 -0.51
N ASP A 165 24.25 -9.95 0.50
CA ASP A 165 24.82 -11.30 0.31
C ASP A 165 23.70 -12.35 0.06
N PRO A 166 23.68 -13.03 -1.10
CA PRO A 166 22.67 -14.03 -1.41
C PRO A 166 22.60 -15.19 -0.41
N LYS A 167 23.73 -15.60 0.19
CA LYS A 167 23.77 -16.69 1.18
C LYS A 167 23.07 -16.28 2.47
N LYS A 168 23.26 -15.02 2.88
CA LYS A 168 22.60 -14.45 4.06
C LYS A 168 21.10 -14.31 3.84
N ILE A 169 20.68 -13.80 2.68
CA ILE A 169 19.26 -13.73 2.30
C ILE A 169 18.62 -15.13 2.29
N ALA A 170 19.30 -16.12 1.69
CA ALA A 170 18.80 -17.50 1.66
C ALA A 170 18.59 -18.10 3.06
N ALA A 171 19.43 -17.70 4.02
CA ALA A 171 19.37 -18.12 5.42
C ALA A 171 18.25 -17.43 6.23
N LEU A 172 17.50 -16.46 5.67
CA LEU A 172 16.31 -15.93 6.33
C LEU A 172 15.33 -17.07 6.60
N GLY A 173 14.90 -17.19 7.86
CA GLY A 173 13.83 -18.10 8.26
C GLY A 173 12.45 -17.56 7.90
N ASN A 174 11.42 -18.17 8.49
CA ASN A 174 10.03 -17.72 8.36
C ASN A 174 9.65 -16.66 9.42
N GLU A 175 10.61 -16.22 10.24
CA GLU A 175 10.39 -15.13 11.20
C GLU A 175 10.10 -13.82 10.45
N PRO A 176 9.31 -12.91 11.06
CA PRO A 176 9.10 -11.59 10.48
C PRO A 176 10.41 -10.88 10.17
N VAL A 177 10.54 -10.43 8.93
CA VAL A 177 11.67 -9.65 8.48
C VAL A 177 11.50 -8.24 9.08
N SER A 178 12.44 -7.89 9.95
CA SER A 178 12.49 -6.59 10.62
C SER A 178 13.90 -6.02 10.48
N ILE A 179 14.08 -4.73 10.77
CA ILE A 179 15.41 -4.13 10.87
C ILE A 179 16.28 -4.99 11.79
N LYS A 180 15.79 -5.34 12.99
CA LYS A 180 16.48 -6.21 13.98
C LYS A 180 16.89 -7.57 13.41
N THR A 181 15.99 -8.22 12.66
CA THR A 181 16.26 -9.50 12.00
C THR A 181 17.43 -9.38 11.03
N LEU A 182 17.43 -8.32 10.23
CA LEU A 182 18.47 -8.05 9.25
C LEU A 182 19.76 -7.54 9.91
N GLN A 183 19.67 -6.84 11.05
CA GLN A 183 20.86 -6.45 11.83
C GLN A 183 21.65 -7.65 12.32
N ARG A 184 20.96 -8.62 12.90
CA ARG A 184 21.54 -9.88 13.37
C ARG A 184 22.20 -10.65 12.23
N LEU A 185 21.64 -10.58 11.03
CA LEU A 185 22.16 -11.29 9.86
C LEU A 185 23.43 -10.64 9.28
N TYR A 186 23.58 -9.32 9.42
CA TYR A 186 24.69 -8.52 8.88
C TYR A 186 25.63 -7.94 9.95
N SER A 187 25.56 -8.39 11.21
CA SER A 187 26.43 -7.93 12.30
C SER A 187 27.92 -8.18 12.04
N ASP A 188 28.25 -9.22 11.28
CA ASP A 188 29.64 -9.67 11.10
C ASP A 188 30.32 -9.06 9.86
N THR A 189 29.68 -8.09 9.18
CA THR A 189 30.22 -7.50 7.96
C THR A 189 31.29 -6.44 8.30
N ALA A 190 32.56 -6.84 8.23
CA ALA A 190 33.74 -6.08 8.70
C ALA A 190 34.06 -4.73 8.02
N THR A 191 33.19 -4.18 7.17
CA THR A 191 33.42 -2.89 6.49
C THR A 191 32.27 -1.91 6.72
N HIS A 192 32.53 -0.87 7.51
CA HIS A 192 31.59 0.21 7.86
C HIS A 192 30.92 0.93 6.67
N ALA A 193 31.49 0.84 5.47
CA ALA A 193 30.89 1.41 4.25
C ALA A 193 29.77 0.52 3.69
N ARG A 194 30.01 -0.80 3.60
CA ARG A 194 29.03 -1.78 3.12
C ARG A 194 27.91 -1.96 4.14
N GLU A 195 28.26 -1.95 5.41
CA GLU A 195 27.32 -1.95 6.54
C GLU A 195 26.36 -0.75 6.46
N ARG A 196 26.86 0.48 6.23
CA ARG A 196 25.99 1.67 6.03
C ARG A 196 25.08 1.59 4.81
N GLN A 197 25.56 1.01 3.71
CA GLN A 197 24.73 0.80 2.52
C GLN A 197 23.63 -0.24 2.77
N ILE A 198 23.95 -1.31 3.48
CA ILE A 198 22.97 -2.30 3.94
C ILE A 198 21.97 -1.61 4.87
N TRP A 199 22.41 -0.80 5.84
CA TRP A 199 21.50 -0.07 6.73
C TRP A 199 20.50 0.81 5.98
N ARG A 200 20.96 1.50 4.94
CA ARG A 200 20.09 2.30 4.09
C ARG A 200 19.06 1.45 3.33
N VAL A 201 19.46 0.29 2.81
CA VAL A 201 18.54 -0.69 2.20
C VAL A 201 17.48 -1.15 3.22
N LEU A 202 17.87 -1.34 4.48
CA LEU A 202 17.00 -1.82 5.55
C LEU A 202 15.99 -0.77 6.02
N GLU A 203 16.40 0.49 6.09
CA GLU A 203 15.51 1.62 6.39
C GLU A 203 14.53 1.87 5.24
N GLU A 204 14.96 1.73 3.99
CA GLU A 204 14.11 1.99 2.82
C GLU A 204 13.09 0.87 2.52
N LEU A 205 13.30 -0.35 3.02
CA LEU A 205 12.44 -1.52 2.72
C LEU A 205 11.53 -1.96 3.90
N VAL A 206 11.85 -1.60 5.15
CA VAL A 206 11.22 -2.21 6.35
C VAL A 206 10.57 -1.18 7.30
N LEU A 207 10.67 0.12 6.99
CA LEU A 207 10.00 1.23 7.70
C LEU A 207 8.69 1.63 7.03
#